data_AF-A0A2E1F5P2-F1
#
_entry.id   AF-A0A2E1F5P2-F1
#
_cell.length_a   1.000
_cell.length_b   1.000
_cell.length_c   1.000
_cell.angle_alpha   90.00
_cell.angle_beta   90.00
_cell.angle_gamma   90.00
#
_symmetry.space_group_name_H-M   'P 1'
#
loop_
_entity.id
_entity.type
_entity.pdbx_description
1 polymer ?
#
loop_
_entity_poly.entity_id
_entity_poly.type
_entity_poly.pdbx_seq_one_letter_code
_entity_poly.pdbx_strand_id
1 'polypeptide(L)'
;SIGKYPIECVEFIKSISEKTEKFKTLGYERHLITNSDWESIAVAAKNLAESIDADGIIAVTRTGATASYISNAKPNGIPIFTFTNNKNTLKQMSLVGSAICFYIPRLNNHEITLSKAEKVLKNYFKEKKSLKFIMLSGIFSEEHSEAMQIINF
;
A
#
# COMPACT_ATOMS: atom_id res chain seq x y z
N SER A 1 -27.59 -13.80 -2.38
CA SER A 1 -26.79 -14.82 -1.66
C SER A 1 -27.75 -15.66 -0.80
N ILE A 2 -27.63 -16.99 -0.78
CA ILE A 2 -28.58 -17.93 -0.09
C ILE A 2 -27.87 -19.12 0.60
N GLY A 3 -26.57 -19.01 0.91
CA GLY A 3 -25.79 -20.12 1.48
C GLY A 3 -26.09 -20.40 2.95
N LYS A 4 -25.88 -21.65 3.40
CA LYS A 4 -26.11 -22.09 4.79
C LYS A 4 -25.01 -21.66 5.79
N TYR A 5 -23.78 -21.47 5.30
CA TYR A 5 -22.58 -21.18 6.12
C TYR A 5 -21.79 -19.98 5.55
N PRO A 6 -22.40 -18.78 5.45
CA PRO A 6 -21.77 -17.63 4.83
C PRO A 6 -20.57 -17.09 5.61
N ILE A 7 -20.55 -17.25 6.95
CA ILE A 7 -19.48 -16.75 7.81
C ILE A 7 -18.25 -17.65 7.66
N GLU A 8 -18.45 -18.97 7.82
CA GLU A 8 -17.41 -19.99 7.74
C GLU A 8 -16.77 -20.00 6.34
N CYS A 9 -17.55 -19.73 5.29
CA CYS A 9 -17.03 -19.56 3.94
C CYS A 9 -15.99 -18.43 3.86
N VAL A 10 -16.30 -17.26 4.42
CA VAL A 10 -15.39 -16.11 4.42
C VAL A 10 -14.17 -16.37 5.30
N GLU A 11 -14.35 -16.97 6.47
CA GLU A 11 -13.25 -17.36 7.36
C GLU A 11 -12.31 -18.38 6.70
N PHE A 12 -12.86 -19.35 5.98
CA PHE A 12 -12.08 -20.35 5.28
C PHE A 12 -11.29 -19.75 4.11
N ILE A 13 -11.92 -18.88 3.30
CA ILE A 13 -11.23 -18.13 2.24
C ILE A 13 -10.09 -17.30 2.84
N LYS A 14 -10.34 -16.57 3.92
CA LYS A 14 -9.33 -15.80 4.64
C LYS A 14 -8.16 -16.69 5.09
N SER A 15 -8.45 -17.84 5.71
CA SER A 15 -7.41 -18.77 6.19
C SER A 15 -6.55 -19.34 5.06
N ILE A 16 -7.16 -19.62 3.89
CA ILE A 16 -6.43 -20.06 2.70
C ILE A 16 -5.50 -18.93 2.23
N SER A 17 -6.03 -17.72 2.03
CA SER A 17 -5.24 -16.57 1.58
C SER A 17 -4.06 -16.28 2.50
N GLU A 18 -4.27 -16.22 3.82
CA GLU A 18 -3.20 -15.97 4.80
C GLU A 18 -2.11 -17.05 4.79
N LYS A 19 -2.44 -18.29 4.43
CA LYS A 19 -1.45 -19.39 4.33
C LYS A 19 -0.71 -19.37 3.00
N THR A 20 -1.40 -19.10 1.90
CA THR A 20 -0.80 -19.09 0.55
C THR A 20 0.09 -17.87 0.34
N GLU A 21 -0.30 -16.70 0.85
CA GLU A 21 0.45 -15.44 0.71
C GLU A 21 1.80 -15.43 1.45
N LYS A 22 2.04 -16.38 2.36
CA LYS A 22 3.36 -16.55 3.02
C LYS A 22 4.45 -17.06 2.08
N PHE A 23 4.06 -17.69 0.97
CA PHE A 23 4.98 -18.26 0.02
C PHE A 23 5.10 -17.34 -1.20
N LYS A 24 6.33 -17.22 -1.73
CA LYS A 24 6.54 -16.50 -2.98
C LYS A 24 5.73 -17.17 -4.10
N THR A 25 5.12 -16.33 -4.93
CA THR A 25 4.41 -16.79 -6.13
C THR A 25 5.39 -17.33 -7.18
N LEU A 26 4.87 -17.66 -8.36
CA LEU A 26 5.69 -18.07 -9.52
C LEU A 26 6.71 -17.01 -9.98
N GLY A 27 6.61 -15.78 -9.45
CA GLY A 27 7.65 -14.77 -9.63
C GLY A 27 7.52 -13.94 -10.90
N TYR A 28 6.32 -13.90 -11.48
CA TYR A 28 6.02 -13.13 -12.69
C TYR A 28 6.30 -11.63 -12.52
N GLU A 29 6.22 -11.11 -11.30
CA GLU A 29 6.53 -9.72 -10.98
C GLU A 29 7.97 -9.32 -11.33
N ARG A 30 8.91 -10.27 -11.40
CA ARG A 30 10.29 -10.02 -11.85
C ARG A 30 10.39 -9.61 -13.32
N HIS A 31 9.38 -9.94 -14.11
CA HIS A 31 9.29 -9.62 -15.53
C HIS A 31 8.13 -8.67 -15.82
N LEU A 32 7.71 -7.90 -14.81
CA LEU A 32 6.70 -6.89 -15.00
C LEU A 32 7.22 -5.85 -16.00
N ILE A 33 6.51 -5.72 -17.13
CA ILE A 33 6.81 -4.71 -18.14
C ILE A 33 6.19 -3.40 -17.67
N THR A 34 7.02 -2.39 -17.50
CA THR A 34 6.62 -1.03 -17.12
C THR A 34 6.46 -0.18 -18.37
N ASN A 35 5.29 0.40 -18.57
CA ASN A 35 4.93 1.27 -19.69
C ASN A 35 4.85 2.75 -19.30
N SER A 36 5.00 3.07 -18.00
CA SER A 36 5.00 4.43 -17.47
C SER A 36 6.05 4.64 -16.38
N ASP A 37 6.40 5.91 -16.13
CA ASP A 37 7.29 6.29 -15.03
C ASP A 37 6.74 5.85 -13.68
N TRP A 38 5.43 5.94 -13.48
CA TRP A 38 4.76 5.51 -12.25
C TRP A 38 4.89 4.01 -11.99
N GLU A 39 4.79 3.18 -13.03
CA GLU A 39 5.02 1.74 -12.91
C GLU A 39 6.49 1.44 -12.58
N SER A 40 7.42 2.17 -13.22
CA SER A 40 8.86 2.05 -12.95
C SER A 40 9.20 2.43 -11.51
N ILE A 41 8.61 3.51 -11.00
CA ILE A 41 8.79 3.98 -9.62
C ILE A 41 8.14 3.03 -8.63
N ALA A 42 6.98 2.45 -8.95
CA ALA A 42 6.36 1.42 -8.11
C ALA A 42 7.26 0.18 -7.96
N VAL A 43 7.88 -0.29 -9.06
CA VAL A 43 8.86 -1.39 -9.01
C VAL A 43 10.08 -0.99 -8.18
N ALA A 44 10.60 0.21 -8.36
CA ALA A 44 11.74 0.71 -7.58
C ALA A 44 11.42 0.80 -6.08
N ALA A 45 10.26 1.34 -5.72
CA ALA A 45 9.80 1.46 -4.33
C ALA A 45 9.58 0.08 -3.69
N LYS A 46 9.00 -0.86 -4.44
CA LYS A 46 8.84 -2.25 -4.02
C LYS A 46 10.19 -2.90 -3.74
N ASN A 47 11.13 -2.82 -4.67
CA ASN A 47 12.46 -3.42 -4.52
C ASN A 47 13.22 -2.78 -3.36
N LEU A 48 13.12 -1.45 -3.20
CA LEU A 48 13.74 -0.74 -2.10
C LEU A 48 13.16 -1.18 -0.75
N ALA A 49 11.82 -1.24 -0.63
CA ALA A 49 11.14 -1.68 0.58
C ALA A 49 11.56 -3.09 0.99
N GLU A 50 11.65 -4.02 0.04
CA GLU A 50 12.14 -5.39 0.28
C GLU A 50 13.62 -5.41 0.69
N SER A 51 14.46 -4.57 0.09
CA SER A 51 15.91 -4.55 0.38
C SER A 51 16.25 -4.00 1.76
N ILE A 52 15.47 -3.04 2.27
CA ILE A 52 15.73 -2.37 3.55
C ILE A 52 14.91 -2.93 4.71
N ASP A 53 14.15 -4.01 4.46
CA ASP A 53 13.21 -4.63 5.40
C ASP A 53 12.22 -3.60 5.97
N ALA A 54 11.54 -2.88 5.07
CA ALA A 54 10.55 -1.88 5.45
C ALA A 54 9.27 -2.54 6.01
N ASP A 55 8.65 -1.89 6.99
CA ASP A 55 7.37 -2.27 7.59
C ASP A 55 6.17 -2.09 6.65
N GLY A 56 6.36 -1.38 5.56
CA GLY A 56 5.32 -1.11 4.58
C GLY A 56 5.71 -0.07 3.55
N ILE A 57 4.81 0.14 2.60
CA ILE A 57 4.87 1.24 1.64
C ILE A 57 3.70 2.18 1.93
N ILE A 58 3.99 3.45 2.17
CA ILE A 58 2.99 4.52 2.32
C ILE A 58 2.66 5.06 0.93
N ALA A 59 1.39 4.98 0.53
CA ALA A 59 0.91 5.51 -0.73
C ALA A 59 -0.10 6.64 -0.48
N VAL A 60 0.28 7.89 -0.73
CA VAL A 60 -0.66 9.02 -0.68
C VAL A 60 -1.28 9.20 -2.06
N THR A 61 -2.60 9.07 -2.14
CA THR A 61 -3.30 9.01 -3.43
C THR A 61 -4.68 9.65 -3.41
N ARG A 62 -5.04 10.34 -4.50
CA ARG A 62 -6.35 10.98 -4.68
C ARG A 62 -7.34 10.13 -5.45
N THR A 63 -6.85 9.35 -6.42
CA THR A 63 -7.64 8.50 -7.32
C THR A 63 -7.46 7.01 -7.04
N GLY A 64 -6.38 6.63 -6.35
CA GLY A 64 -6.00 5.24 -6.11
C GLY A 64 -4.86 4.74 -7.02
N ALA A 65 -4.52 5.49 -8.07
CA ALA A 65 -3.55 5.06 -9.08
C ALA A 65 -2.20 4.65 -8.49
N THR A 66 -1.63 5.46 -7.60
CA THR A 66 -0.36 5.17 -6.90
C THR A 66 -0.41 3.82 -6.18
N ALA A 67 -1.48 3.55 -5.43
CA ALA A 67 -1.63 2.29 -4.71
C ALA A 67 -1.76 1.10 -5.68
N SER A 68 -2.48 1.28 -6.79
CA SER A 68 -2.61 0.27 -7.84
C SER A 68 -1.27 -0.05 -8.50
N TYR A 69 -0.45 0.96 -8.83
CA TYR A 69 0.88 0.73 -9.41
C TYR A 69 1.77 -0.06 -8.46
N ILE A 70 1.80 0.30 -7.17
CA ILE A 70 2.57 -0.42 -6.14
C ILE A 70 2.05 -1.85 -5.99
N SER A 71 0.74 -2.04 -5.93
CA SER A 71 0.11 -3.37 -5.82
C SER A 71 0.46 -4.27 -7.01
N ASN A 72 0.47 -3.70 -8.22
CA ASN A 72 0.83 -4.43 -9.44
C ASN A 72 2.30 -4.87 -9.45
N ALA A 73 3.21 -4.10 -8.82
CA ALA A 73 4.61 -4.50 -8.61
C ALA A 73 4.76 -5.67 -7.60
N LYS A 74 3.66 -6.09 -6.95
CA LYS A 74 3.57 -7.19 -5.98
C LYS A 74 4.66 -7.17 -4.90
N PRO A 75 4.56 -6.26 -3.93
CA PRO A 75 5.43 -6.30 -2.74
C PRO A 75 5.21 -7.60 -1.98
N ASN A 76 6.29 -8.36 -1.78
CA ASN A 76 6.20 -9.69 -1.19
C ASN A 76 6.15 -9.60 0.34
N GLY A 77 4.97 -9.77 0.93
CA GLY A 77 4.77 -9.73 2.38
C GLY A 77 4.88 -8.32 2.99
N ILE A 78 4.88 -7.27 2.16
CA ILE A 78 4.97 -5.88 2.57
C ILE A 78 3.61 -5.21 2.33
N PRO A 79 2.92 -4.70 3.38
CA PRO A 79 1.63 -4.05 3.23
C PRO A 79 1.76 -2.66 2.58
N ILE A 80 0.71 -2.24 1.86
CA ILE A 80 0.60 -0.92 1.26
C ILE A 80 -0.38 -0.09 2.09
N PHE A 81 0.12 0.86 2.86
CA PHE A 81 -0.70 1.77 3.65
C PHE A 81 -1.12 2.97 2.80
N THR A 82 -2.38 2.99 2.39
CA THR A 82 -2.89 4.06 1.52
C THR A 82 -3.56 5.16 2.32
N PHE A 83 -3.31 6.41 1.91
CA PHE A 83 -3.92 7.59 2.52
C PHE A 83 -4.58 8.43 1.44
N THR A 84 -5.89 8.65 1.59
CA THR A 84 -6.69 9.40 0.62
C THR A 84 -7.65 10.38 1.28
N ASN A 85 -7.90 11.51 0.62
CA ASN A 85 -8.94 12.47 1.02
C ASN A 85 -10.26 12.25 0.28
N ASN A 86 -10.35 11.21 -0.54
CA ASN A 86 -11.54 10.87 -1.29
C ASN A 86 -12.20 9.61 -0.73
N LYS A 87 -13.43 9.75 -0.23
CA LYS A 87 -14.19 8.63 0.34
C LYS A 87 -14.58 7.57 -0.70
N ASN A 88 -14.73 7.94 -1.97
CA ASN A 88 -15.01 6.98 -3.04
C ASN A 88 -13.78 6.13 -3.34
N THR A 89 -12.62 6.78 -3.46
CA THR A 89 -11.33 6.09 -3.60
C THR A 89 -11.06 5.17 -2.41
N LEU A 90 -11.28 5.64 -1.17
CA LEU A 90 -11.14 4.81 0.03
C LEU A 90 -11.90 3.47 -0.09
N LYS A 91 -13.15 3.51 -0.57
CA LYS A 91 -13.97 2.31 -0.76
C LYS A 91 -13.40 1.43 -1.88
N GLN A 92 -13.00 2.03 -3.01
CA GLN A 92 -12.43 1.30 -4.14
C GLN A 92 -11.13 0.58 -3.78
N MET A 93 -10.31 1.15 -2.90
CA MET A 93 -9.04 0.55 -2.49
C MET A 93 -9.19 -0.76 -1.72
N SER A 94 -10.40 -1.11 -1.24
CA SER A 94 -10.67 -2.45 -0.69
C SER A 94 -10.47 -3.59 -1.70
N LEU A 95 -10.44 -3.27 -3.00
CA LEU A 95 -10.18 -4.23 -4.08
C LEU A 95 -8.71 -4.27 -4.51
N VAL A 96 -7.87 -3.37 -3.98
CA VAL A 96 -6.45 -3.30 -4.33
C VAL A 96 -5.67 -4.26 -3.44
N GLY A 97 -4.92 -5.17 -4.05
CA GLY A 97 -4.15 -6.19 -3.34
C GLY A 97 -3.15 -5.57 -2.36
N SER A 98 -3.06 -6.16 -1.17
CA SER A 98 -2.17 -5.73 -0.07
C SER A 98 -2.41 -4.31 0.46
N ALA A 99 -3.50 -3.63 0.06
CA ALA A 99 -3.80 -2.27 0.49
C ALA A 99 -4.55 -2.22 1.83
N ILE A 100 -4.06 -1.41 2.75
CA ILE A 100 -4.70 -1.05 4.01
C ILE A 100 -4.96 0.45 3.97
N CYS A 101 -6.23 0.85 4.00
CA CYS A 101 -6.63 2.16 3.50
C CYS A 101 -7.17 3.06 4.61
N PHE A 102 -6.69 4.31 4.63
CA PHE A 102 -7.06 5.30 5.63
C PHE A 102 -7.51 6.61 4.98
N TYR A 103 -8.54 7.20 5.58
CA TYR A 103 -9.05 8.49 5.15
C TYR A 103 -8.38 9.63 5.91
N ILE A 104 -7.83 10.59 5.17
CA ILE A 104 -7.30 11.84 5.72
C ILE A 104 -7.92 13.02 4.93
N PRO A 105 -8.73 13.90 5.57
CA PRO A 105 -9.48 14.93 4.86
C PRO A 105 -8.62 16.04 4.21
N ARG A 106 -7.39 16.25 4.69
CA ARG A 106 -6.45 17.26 4.14
C ARG A 106 -5.11 16.61 3.85
N LEU A 107 -4.78 16.53 2.56
CA LEU A 107 -3.55 15.96 1.99
C LEU A 107 -2.71 16.99 1.21
N ASN A 108 -3.01 18.27 1.37
CA ASN A 108 -2.37 19.37 0.62
C ASN A 108 -1.05 19.85 1.24
N ASN A 109 -0.62 19.27 2.35
CA ASN A 109 0.64 19.59 3.00
C ASN A 109 1.32 18.27 3.39
N HIS A 110 2.57 18.09 2.93
CA HIS A 110 3.35 16.89 3.13
C HIS A 110 3.59 16.58 4.60
N GLU A 111 4.07 17.56 5.38
CA GLU A 111 4.38 17.39 6.81
C GLU A 111 3.15 16.99 7.61
N ILE A 112 2.01 17.65 7.35
CA ILE A 112 0.74 17.33 8.01
C ILE A 112 0.27 15.92 7.63
N THR A 113 0.44 15.53 6.38
CA THR A 113 0.09 14.19 5.89
C THR A 113 0.95 13.13 6.56
N LEU A 114 2.26 13.35 6.62
CA LEU A 114 3.23 12.47 7.24
C LEU A 114 2.95 12.29 8.73
N SER A 115 2.74 13.39 9.47
CA SER A 115 2.41 13.34 10.90
C SER A 115 1.14 12.55 11.20
N LYS A 116 0.10 12.69 10.36
CA LYS A 116 -1.13 11.90 10.49
C LYS A 116 -0.92 10.44 10.14
N ALA A 117 -0.18 10.15 9.07
CA ALA A 117 0.16 8.80 8.67
C ALA A 117 0.97 8.09 9.78
N GLU A 118 1.98 8.75 10.31
CA GLU A 118 2.77 8.27 11.45
C GLU A 118 1.88 7.92 12.64
N LYS A 119 0.96 8.82 13.04
CA LYS A 119 0.04 8.54 14.15
C LYS A 119 -0.83 7.30 13.90
N VAL A 120 -1.33 7.13 12.68
CA VAL A 120 -2.11 5.96 12.30
C VAL A 120 -1.25 4.69 12.35
N LEU A 121 -0.04 4.75 11.82
CA LEU A 121 0.86 3.60 11.71
C LEU A 121 1.44 3.18 13.07
N LYS A 122 1.78 4.12 13.95
CA LYS A 122 2.15 3.81 15.35
C LYS A 122 1.01 3.11 16.10
N ASN A 123 -0.23 3.50 15.83
CA ASN A 123 -1.40 2.82 16.41
C ASN A 123 -1.67 1.45 15.78
N TYR A 124 -1.32 1.26 14.51
CA TYR A 124 -1.41 -0.03 13.84
C TYR A 124 -0.34 -1.01 14.37
N PHE A 125 0.89 -0.54 14.52
CA PHE A 125 2.04 -1.30 15.03
C PHE A 125 2.34 -1.00 16.51
N LYS A 126 1.35 -1.18 17.40
CA LYS A 126 1.45 -0.77 18.83
C LYS A 126 2.68 -1.28 19.57
N GLU A 127 3.21 -2.43 19.16
CA GLU A 127 4.29 -3.13 19.86
C GLU A 127 5.69 -2.81 19.31
N LYS A 128 5.78 -2.15 18.14
CA LYS A 128 7.06 -1.91 17.46
C LYS A 128 7.58 -0.50 17.75
N LYS A 129 8.80 -0.41 18.28
CA LYS A 129 9.43 0.85 18.72
C LYS A 129 10.04 1.70 17.61
N SER A 130 10.37 1.07 16.48
CA SER A 130 10.97 1.75 15.33
C SER A 130 10.34 1.18 14.09
N LEU A 131 9.76 2.05 13.28
CA LEU A 131 9.11 1.70 12.04
C LEU A 131 9.83 2.34 10.87
N LYS A 132 9.90 1.62 9.75
CA LYS A 132 10.55 2.06 8.52
C LYS A 132 9.60 1.89 7.34
N PHE A 133 9.41 2.95 6.57
CA PHE A 133 8.51 2.93 5.42
C PHE A 133 9.15 3.55 4.18
N ILE A 134 8.69 3.12 3.00
CA ILE A 134 8.87 3.87 1.76
C ILE A 134 7.61 4.65 1.48
N MET A 135 7.71 5.95 1.29
CA MET A 135 6.58 6.82 0.97
C MET A 135 6.62 7.23 -0.50
N LEU A 136 5.48 7.07 -1.18
CA LEU A 136 5.20 7.58 -2.51
C LEU A 136 3.99 8.52 -2.45
N SER A 137 4.12 9.72 -3.02
CA SER A 137 3.06 10.74 -2.99
C SER A 137 2.91 11.46 -4.34
N GLY A 138 1.79 11.27 -5.02
CA GLY A 138 1.44 12.01 -6.24
C GLY A 138 0.65 13.29 -5.94
N ILE A 139 1.11 14.14 -5.02
CA ILE A 139 0.29 15.24 -4.47
C ILE A 139 0.33 16.50 -5.34
N PHE A 140 1.42 16.83 -6.05
CA PHE A 140 1.51 18.10 -6.77
C PHE A 140 1.38 18.01 -8.31
N SER A 141 1.31 16.83 -8.94
CA SER A 141 1.01 16.71 -10.38
C SER A 141 0.56 15.30 -10.83
N GLU A 142 -0.42 15.20 -11.75
CA GLU A 142 -0.76 13.94 -12.45
C GLU A 142 0.27 13.57 -13.54
N GLU A 143 1.11 14.53 -13.97
CA GLU A 143 2.03 14.40 -15.11
C GLU A 143 3.52 14.32 -14.72
N HIS A 144 3.89 14.60 -13.47
CA HIS A 144 5.28 14.54 -13.00
C HIS A 144 5.41 13.73 -11.71
N SER A 145 6.44 12.89 -11.67
CA SER A 145 6.68 12.02 -10.52
C SER A 145 7.33 12.77 -9.38
N GLU A 146 6.70 12.73 -8.21
CA GLU A 146 7.14 13.46 -7.03
C GLU A 146 7.39 12.53 -5.85
N ALA A 147 8.59 12.74 -5.28
CA ALA A 147 9.13 12.24 -4.02
C ALA A 147 8.85 10.77 -3.67
N MET A 148 9.85 9.92 -3.92
CA MET A 148 10.06 8.68 -3.15
C MET A 148 10.93 9.00 -1.93
N GLN A 149 10.42 8.76 -0.72
CA GLN A 149 11.12 9.07 0.52
C GLN A 149 11.19 7.85 1.45
N ILE A 150 12.34 7.63 2.08
CA ILE A 150 12.45 6.69 3.21
C ILE A 150 12.05 7.45 4.48
N ILE A 151 11.09 6.91 5.22
CA ILE A 151 10.56 7.48 6.47
C ILE A 151 10.90 6.53 7.62
N ASN A 152 11.39 7.08 8.72
CA ASN A 152 11.62 6.35 9.97
C ASN A 152 10.97 7.12 11.12
N PHE A 153 10.25 6.42 12.01
CA PHE A 153 9.67 7.02 13.22
C PHE A 153 9.36 6.00 14.31
#